data_AF-A0AAU6TXW2-F1
#
_entry.id   AF-A0AAU6TXW2-F1
#
_cell.length_a   1.000
_cell.length_b   1.000
_cell.length_c   1.000
_cell.angle_alpha   90.00
_cell.angle_beta   90.00
_cell.angle_gamma   90.00
#
_symmetry.space_group_name_H-M   'P 1'
#
loop_
_entity.id
_entity.type
_entity.pdbx_description
1 polymer ?
#
loop_
_entity_poly.entity_id
_entity_poly.type
_entity_poly.pdbx_seq_one_letter_code
_entity_poly.pdbx_strand_id
1 'polypeptide(L)'
;MNEYEPIFRSTCEFYLRSLHSISANYLAENKSDEEIKILTDNYINRYIELSLDQEAFDNYYSDVNIHSVIELNNKLSLDLSIMSYIRATQFYAKNDFDNANMNINEALLQIGLLHGYYLQAVYEERSPKHMSKAASETEKAKNSRRIKKEILDYLSENAKRYPWTSIDDCIPELISMLKEKAKNTREFTINPDTIRANIKKWARSSSKSESDREFQEQLAELFYPA
;
A
#
# COMPACT_ATOMS: atom_id res chain seq x y z
N MET A 1 3.46 -5.86 -50.68
CA MET A 1 3.29 -5.07 -49.44
C MET A 1 3.63 -6.00 -48.30
N ASN A 2 4.58 -5.64 -47.43
CA ASN A 2 4.93 -6.48 -46.29
C ASN A 2 3.80 -6.36 -45.25
N GLU A 3 2.97 -7.40 -45.12
CA GLU A 3 1.83 -7.43 -44.18
C GLU A 3 2.30 -7.30 -42.72
N TYR A 4 3.59 -7.49 -42.46
CA TYR A 4 4.22 -7.39 -41.14
C TYR A 4 4.46 -5.93 -40.70
N GLU A 5 4.67 -5.00 -41.62
CA GLU A 5 5.02 -3.60 -41.28
C GLU A 5 3.92 -2.89 -40.46
N PRO A 6 2.64 -2.94 -40.84
CA PRO A 6 1.57 -2.28 -40.08
C PRO A 6 1.42 -2.87 -38.66
N ILE A 7 1.60 -4.18 -38.53
CA ILE A 7 1.46 -4.91 -37.25
C ILE A 7 2.60 -4.51 -36.32
N PHE A 8 3.85 -4.63 -36.77
CA PHE A 8 5.01 -4.28 -35.95
C PHE A 8 5.00 -2.82 -35.51
N ARG A 9 4.63 -1.90 -36.41
CA ARG A 9 4.49 -0.48 -36.09
C ARG A 9 3.44 -0.24 -35.00
N SER A 10 2.25 -0.82 -35.15
CA SER A 10 1.17 -0.72 -34.16
C SER A 10 1.61 -1.24 -32.79
N THR A 11 2.31 -2.38 -32.74
CA THR A 11 2.84 -2.95 -31.50
C THR A 11 3.88 -2.04 -30.85
N CYS A 12 4.77 -1.43 -31.63
CA CYS A 12 5.76 -0.47 -31.13
C CYS A 12 5.09 0.80 -30.56
N GLU A 13 4.07 1.32 -31.24
CA GLU A 13 3.30 2.48 -30.75
C GLU A 13 2.57 2.16 -29.44
N PHE A 14 1.98 0.97 -29.33
CA PHE A 14 1.35 0.50 -28.10
C PHE A 14 2.37 0.35 -26.96
N TYR A 15 3.55 -0.22 -27.25
CA TYR A 15 4.64 -0.33 -26.30
C TYR A 15 5.08 1.03 -25.76
N LEU A 16 5.36 2.00 -26.64
CA LEU A 16 5.83 3.33 -26.22
C LEU A 16 4.81 4.06 -25.33
N ARG A 17 3.51 3.96 -25.66
CA ARG A 17 2.44 4.52 -24.81
C ARG A 17 2.40 3.84 -23.44
N SER A 18 2.55 2.52 -23.41
CA SER A 18 2.56 1.74 -22.17
C SER A 18 3.77 2.08 -21.32
N LEU A 19 4.95 2.19 -21.95
CA LEU A 19 6.19 2.59 -21.31
C LEU A 19 6.04 3.95 -20.63
N HIS A 20 5.58 4.99 -21.34
CA HIS A 20 5.38 6.32 -20.76
C HIS A 20 4.38 6.32 -19.60
N SER A 21 3.27 5.59 -19.72
CA SER A 21 2.24 5.50 -18.68
C SER A 21 2.73 4.76 -17.43
N ILE A 22 3.52 3.70 -17.59
CA ILE A 22 3.96 2.86 -16.48
C ILE A 22 5.22 3.44 -15.82
N SER A 23 6.15 3.98 -16.62
CA SER A 23 7.34 4.66 -16.10
C SER A 23 6.99 5.92 -15.31
N ALA A 24 5.90 6.62 -15.67
CA ALA A 24 5.31 7.72 -14.89
C ALA A 24 5.12 7.39 -13.42
N ASN A 25 4.52 6.22 -13.18
CA ASN A 25 4.17 5.77 -11.85
C ASN A 25 5.39 5.28 -11.05
N TYR A 26 6.48 4.90 -11.74
CA TYR A 26 7.68 4.33 -11.14
C TYR A 26 8.81 5.34 -10.91
N LEU A 27 9.07 6.22 -11.89
CA LEU A 27 10.24 7.09 -11.88
C LEU A 27 10.08 8.34 -11.02
N ALA A 28 8.85 8.74 -10.68
CA ALA A 28 8.64 9.84 -9.74
C ALA A 28 7.22 9.95 -9.19
N GLU A 29 7.10 9.90 -7.87
CA GLU A 29 5.95 10.47 -7.20
C GLU A 29 5.96 12.01 -7.33
N ASN A 30 4.82 12.60 -7.68
CA ASN A 30 4.57 14.05 -7.72
C ASN A 30 5.26 14.85 -8.86
N LYS A 31 5.61 14.21 -9.98
CA LYS A 31 6.03 14.94 -11.20
C LYS A 31 4.86 15.16 -12.17
N SER A 32 4.95 16.22 -12.96
CA SER A 32 4.03 16.46 -14.07
C SER A 32 4.26 15.47 -15.21
N ASP A 33 3.25 15.28 -16.06
CA ASP A 33 3.32 14.41 -17.24
C ASP A 33 4.50 14.75 -18.16
N GLU A 34 4.83 16.05 -18.30
CA GLU A 34 5.94 16.51 -19.14
C GLU A 34 7.30 16.14 -18.54
N GLU A 35 7.48 16.29 -17.22
CA GLU A 35 8.72 15.88 -16.54
C GLU A 35 8.94 14.37 -16.61
N ILE A 36 7.86 13.61 -16.47
CA ILE A 36 7.86 12.15 -16.59
C ILE A 36 8.29 11.71 -17.99
N LYS A 37 7.74 12.37 -19.02
CA LYS A 37 8.10 12.12 -20.41
C LYS A 37 9.58 12.40 -20.64
N ILE A 38 10.09 13.55 -20.19
CA ILE A 38 11.52 13.91 -20.27
C ILE A 38 12.39 12.86 -19.57
N LEU A 39 12.01 12.42 -18.37
CA LEU A 39 12.77 11.40 -17.64
C LEU A 39 12.78 10.06 -18.38
N THR A 40 11.63 9.64 -18.90
CA THR A 40 11.51 8.38 -19.64
C THR A 40 12.32 8.45 -20.94
N ASP A 41 12.23 9.55 -21.68
CA ASP A 41 12.97 9.75 -22.92
C ASP A 41 14.48 9.79 -22.66
N ASN A 42 14.93 10.47 -21.59
CA ASN A 42 16.33 10.43 -21.16
C ASN A 42 16.80 9.00 -20.81
N TYR A 43 15.92 8.21 -20.21
CA TYR A 43 16.22 6.84 -19.84
C TYR A 43 16.33 5.93 -21.08
N ILE A 44 15.44 6.10 -22.06
CA ILE A 44 15.52 5.43 -23.36
C ILE A 44 16.80 5.82 -24.09
N ASN A 45 17.13 7.11 -24.14
CA ASN A 45 18.31 7.62 -24.85
C ASN A 45 19.62 7.03 -24.34
N ARG A 46 19.75 6.76 -23.03
CA ARG A 46 20.92 6.06 -22.47
C ARG A 46 21.14 4.69 -23.09
N TYR A 47 20.06 3.93 -23.31
CA TYR A 47 20.16 2.61 -23.92
C TYR A 47 20.33 2.67 -25.43
N ILE A 48 19.79 3.70 -26.09
CA ILE A 48 20.10 3.98 -27.49
C ILE A 48 21.60 4.27 -27.65
N GLU A 49 22.18 5.13 -26.80
CA GLU A 49 23.61 5.43 -26.78
C GLU A 49 24.45 4.18 -26.50
N LEU A 50 24.06 3.38 -25.50
CA LEU A 50 24.72 2.10 -25.21
C LEU A 50 24.67 1.15 -26.42
N SER A 51 23.56 1.13 -27.16
CA SER A 51 23.38 0.25 -28.32
C SER A 51 24.28 0.59 -29.52
N LEU A 52 24.99 1.72 -29.48
CA LEU A 52 26.02 2.06 -30.46
C LEU A 52 27.26 1.15 -30.34
N ASP A 53 27.51 0.61 -29.15
CA ASP A 53 28.47 -0.46 -28.90
C ASP A 53 27.71 -1.77 -28.68
N GLN A 54 27.60 -2.58 -29.73
CA GLN A 54 26.80 -3.80 -29.71
C GLN A 54 27.32 -4.82 -28.68
N GLU A 55 28.64 -4.92 -28.47
CA GLU A 55 29.21 -5.86 -27.51
C GLU A 55 28.90 -5.41 -26.08
N ALA A 56 29.09 -4.13 -25.77
CA ALA A 56 28.72 -3.58 -24.46
C ALA A 56 27.23 -3.72 -24.18
N PHE A 57 26.39 -3.45 -25.18
CA PHE A 57 24.94 -3.58 -25.07
C PHE A 57 24.49 -5.03 -24.83
N ASP A 58 25.02 -6.00 -25.57
CA ASP A 58 24.67 -7.41 -25.43
C ASP A 58 25.17 -8.00 -24.09
N ASN A 59 26.35 -7.57 -23.63
CA ASN A 59 26.86 -7.93 -22.31
C ASN A 59 25.96 -7.40 -21.20
N TYR A 60 25.58 -6.12 -21.25
CA TYR A 60 24.67 -5.53 -20.27
C TYR A 60 23.27 -6.15 -20.33
N TYR A 61 22.76 -6.45 -21.53
CA TYR A 61 21.47 -7.12 -21.70
C TYR A 61 21.46 -8.48 -21.01
N SER A 62 22.53 -9.26 -21.21
CA SER A 62 22.65 -10.61 -20.65
C SER A 62 22.72 -10.58 -19.13
N ASP A 63 23.46 -9.62 -18.57
CA ASP A 63 23.55 -9.38 -17.13
C ASP A 63 22.17 -9.04 -16.54
N VAL A 64 21.49 -8.04 -17.11
CA VAL A 64 20.14 -7.62 -16.68
C VAL A 64 19.14 -8.76 -16.79
N ASN A 65 19.19 -9.55 -17.86
CA ASN A 65 18.26 -10.67 -18.07
C ASN A 65 18.45 -11.79 -17.04
N ILE A 66 19.70 -12.14 -16.70
CA ILE A 66 19.98 -13.13 -15.65
C ILE A 66 19.46 -12.62 -14.30
N HIS A 67 19.75 -11.36 -13.97
CA HIS A 67 19.33 -10.78 -12.70
C HIS A 67 17.83 -10.53 -12.61
N SER A 68 17.14 -10.19 -13.71
CA SER A 68 15.69 -9.98 -13.71
C SER A 68 14.92 -11.27 -13.39
N VAL A 69 15.38 -12.41 -13.93
CA VAL A 69 14.80 -13.73 -13.68
C VAL A 69 14.94 -14.16 -12.22
N ILE A 70 16.03 -13.76 -11.56
CA ILE A 70 16.36 -14.18 -10.20
C ILE A 70 15.77 -13.22 -9.16
N GLU A 71 15.81 -11.91 -9.40
CA GLU A 71 15.58 -10.89 -8.37
C GLU A 71 14.22 -10.17 -8.50
N LEU A 72 13.49 -10.34 -9.61
CA LEU A 72 12.17 -9.73 -9.85
C LEU A 72 12.13 -8.24 -9.46
N ASN A 73 13.06 -7.47 -10.03
CA ASN A 73 13.33 -6.09 -9.66
C ASN A 73 12.71 -5.11 -10.67
N ASN A 74 11.91 -4.14 -10.19
CA ASN A 74 11.26 -3.12 -11.01
C ASN A 74 12.22 -2.38 -11.94
N LYS A 75 13.41 -2.04 -11.46
CA LYS A 75 14.43 -1.37 -12.28
C LYS A 75 14.91 -2.29 -13.41
N LEU A 76 15.18 -3.55 -13.08
CA LEU A 76 15.64 -4.53 -14.08
C LEU A 76 14.55 -4.83 -15.11
N SER A 77 13.28 -4.90 -14.71
CA SER A 77 12.16 -5.03 -15.66
C SER A 77 12.04 -3.81 -16.58
N LEU A 78 12.21 -2.58 -16.06
CA LEU A 78 12.23 -1.38 -16.89
C LEU A 78 13.41 -1.38 -17.88
N ASP A 79 14.60 -1.73 -17.40
CA ASP A 79 15.82 -1.80 -18.21
C ASP A 79 15.66 -2.83 -19.33
N LEU A 80 15.25 -4.06 -18.98
CA LEU A 80 15.06 -5.16 -19.94
C LEU A 80 13.95 -4.86 -20.94
N SER A 81 12.87 -4.20 -20.51
CA SER A 81 11.79 -3.72 -21.37
C SER A 81 12.32 -2.82 -22.48
N ILE A 82 13.07 -1.78 -22.12
CA ILE A 82 13.59 -0.77 -23.05
C ILE A 82 14.64 -1.39 -23.99
N MET A 83 15.56 -2.18 -23.44
CA MET A 83 16.58 -2.82 -24.26
C MET A 83 15.99 -3.83 -25.26
N SER A 84 14.96 -4.58 -24.85
CA SER A 84 14.26 -5.52 -25.75
C SER A 84 13.54 -4.76 -26.87
N TYR A 85 12.93 -3.61 -26.58
CA TYR A 85 12.37 -2.73 -27.62
C TYR A 85 13.45 -2.27 -28.62
N ILE A 86 14.62 -1.85 -28.14
CA ILE A 86 15.73 -1.45 -29.02
C ILE A 86 16.17 -2.62 -29.91
N ARG A 87 16.38 -3.82 -29.35
CA ARG A 87 16.70 -5.02 -30.14
C ARG A 87 15.63 -5.33 -31.18
N ALA A 88 14.34 -5.20 -30.82
CA ALA A 88 13.25 -5.43 -31.74
C ALA A 88 13.34 -4.53 -32.98
N THR A 89 13.61 -3.23 -32.77
CA THR A 89 13.77 -2.27 -33.88
C THR A 89 15.03 -2.55 -34.73
N GLN A 90 16.13 -2.96 -34.09
CA GLN A 90 17.36 -3.34 -34.79
C GLN A 90 17.18 -4.59 -35.66
N PHE A 91 16.49 -5.62 -35.15
CA PHE A 91 16.18 -6.83 -35.92
C PHE A 91 15.21 -6.53 -37.07
N TYR A 92 14.19 -5.70 -36.81
CA TYR A 92 13.26 -5.26 -37.85
C TYR A 92 13.99 -4.55 -39.00
N ALA A 93 14.92 -3.64 -38.69
CA ALA A 93 15.73 -2.94 -39.69
C ALA A 93 16.61 -3.89 -40.54
N LYS A 94 16.97 -5.05 -40.00
CA LYS A 94 17.72 -6.12 -40.68
C LYS A 94 16.82 -7.11 -41.44
N ASN A 95 15.49 -6.89 -41.46
CA ASN A 95 14.47 -7.80 -41.99
C ASN A 95 14.42 -9.16 -41.27
N ASP A 96 14.89 -9.23 -40.03
CA ASP A 96 14.78 -10.40 -39.17
C ASP A 96 13.49 -10.30 -38.33
N PHE A 97 12.37 -10.62 -38.97
CA PHE A 97 11.04 -10.41 -38.39
C PHE A 97 10.72 -11.35 -37.22
N ASP A 98 11.32 -12.55 -37.18
CA ASP A 98 11.12 -13.50 -36.09
C ASP A 98 11.77 -12.97 -34.81
N ASN A 99 13.02 -12.52 -34.88
CA ASN A 99 13.69 -11.92 -33.73
C ASN A 99 13.08 -10.55 -33.37
N ALA A 100 12.63 -9.76 -34.35
CA ALA A 100 11.90 -8.53 -34.08
C ALA A 100 10.63 -8.80 -33.27
N ASN A 101 9.84 -9.81 -33.65
CA ASN A 101 8.62 -10.19 -32.95
C ASN A 101 8.91 -10.71 -31.54
N MET A 102 9.92 -11.56 -31.38
CA MET A 102 10.32 -12.09 -30.08
C MET A 102 10.66 -10.96 -29.11
N ASN A 103 11.49 -10.01 -29.54
CA ASN A 103 11.98 -8.94 -28.67
C ASN A 103 10.92 -7.87 -28.37
N ILE A 104 9.97 -7.58 -29.28
CA ILE A 104 8.88 -6.65 -28.95
C ILE A 104 7.89 -7.27 -27.94
N ASN A 105 7.66 -8.58 -28.01
CA ASN A 105 6.85 -9.28 -27.02
C ASN A 105 7.56 -9.34 -25.66
N GLU A 106 8.87 -9.54 -25.64
CA GLU A 106 9.66 -9.44 -24.39
C GLU A 106 9.54 -8.04 -23.77
N ALA A 107 9.63 -6.98 -24.59
CA ALA A 107 9.45 -5.61 -24.11
C ALA A 107 8.07 -5.40 -23.45
N LEU A 108 7.01 -5.93 -24.06
CA LEU A 108 5.65 -5.85 -23.53
C LEU A 108 5.46 -6.69 -22.26
N LEU A 109 6.06 -7.87 -22.19
CA LEU A 109 6.04 -8.71 -20.99
C LEU A 109 6.67 -7.97 -19.81
N GLN A 110 7.86 -7.40 -20.01
CA GLN A 110 8.62 -6.75 -18.95
C GLN A 110 7.95 -5.47 -18.44
N ILE A 111 7.34 -4.66 -19.33
CA ILE A 111 6.58 -3.49 -18.86
C ILE A 111 5.31 -3.90 -18.11
N GLY A 112 4.68 -5.02 -18.49
CA GLY A 112 3.56 -5.61 -17.76
C GLY A 112 3.94 -6.09 -16.37
N LEU A 113 5.09 -6.77 -16.24
CA LEU A 113 5.64 -7.21 -14.95
C LEU A 113 5.93 -6.01 -14.03
N LEU A 114 6.58 -4.97 -14.56
CA LEU A 114 6.82 -3.73 -13.81
C LEU A 114 5.51 -3.14 -13.27
N HIS A 115 4.46 -3.08 -14.08
CA HIS A 115 3.17 -2.57 -13.63
C HIS A 115 2.55 -3.45 -12.54
N GLY A 116 2.65 -4.76 -12.67
CA GLY A 116 2.20 -5.72 -11.66
C GLY A 116 2.88 -5.50 -10.30
N TYR A 117 4.21 -5.37 -10.29
CA TYR A 117 4.95 -5.11 -9.06
C TYR A 117 4.65 -3.75 -8.45
N TYR A 118 4.51 -2.70 -9.27
CA TYR A 118 4.09 -1.39 -8.79
C TYR A 118 2.73 -1.46 -8.09
N LEU A 119 1.74 -2.12 -8.71
CA LEU A 119 0.42 -2.30 -8.09
C LEU A 119 0.53 -3.08 -6.78
N GLN A 120 1.31 -4.16 -6.75
CA GLN A 120 1.53 -4.93 -5.52
C GLN A 120 2.09 -4.05 -4.40
N ALA A 121 3.16 -3.28 -4.67
CA ALA A 121 3.76 -2.37 -3.69
C ALA A 121 2.74 -1.34 -3.17
N VAL A 122 1.99 -0.70 -4.08
CA VAL A 122 0.95 0.27 -3.72
C VAL A 122 -0.14 -0.37 -2.85
N TYR A 123 -0.58 -1.59 -3.16
CA TYR A 123 -1.60 -2.27 -2.37
C TYR A 123 -1.06 -2.75 -1.03
N GLU A 124 0.18 -3.25 -0.96
CA GLU A 124 0.81 -3.68 0.29
C GLU A 124 1.03 -2.51 1.26
N GLU A 125 1.52 -1.36 0.79
CA GLU A 125 1.70 -0.18 1.64
C GLU A 125 0.37 0.40 2.15
N ARG A 126 -0.67 0.32 1.31
CA ARG A 126 -2.00 0.82 1.62
C ARG A 126 -2.82 -0.17 2.46
N SER A 127 -2.48 -1.47 2.43
CA SER A 127 -3.25 -2.54 3.06
C SER A 127 -3.33 -2.42 4.60
N PRO A 128 -2.24 -2.23 5.37
CA PRO A 128 -2.34 -2.05 6.82
C PRO A 128 -3.16 -0.82 7.22
N LYS A 129 -2.99 0.31 6.50
CA LYS A 129 -3.71 1.56 6.79
C LYS A 129 -5.20 1.44 6.48
N HIS A 130 -5.57 0.85 5.34
CA HIS A 130 -6.98 0.68 4.99
C HIS A 130 -7.67 -0.40 5.81
N MET A 131 -6.99 -1.51 6.12
CA MET A 131 -7.57 -2.54 6.99
C MET A 131 -7.75 -2.02 8.43
N SER A 132 -6.78 -1.28 8.97
CA SER A 132 -6.92 -0.63 10.26
C SER A 132 -8.08 0.36 10.25
N LYS A 133 -8.15 1.25 9.24
CA LYS A 133 -9.24 2.22 9.10
C LYS A 133 -10.60 1.54 8.96
N ALA A 134 -10.72 0.54 8.11
CA ALA A 134 -11.95 -0.21 7.90
C ALA A 134 -12.40 -0.95 9.18
N ALA A 135 -11.46 -1.61 9.88
CA ALA A 135 -11.74 -2.24 11.17
C ALA A 135 -12.20 -1.21 12.22
N SER A 136 -11.60 -0.02 12.19
CA SER A 136 -11.92 1.12 13.06
C SER A 136 -13.32 1.72 12.79
N GLU A 137 -13.86 1.54 11.58
CA GLU A 137 -15.15 2.10 11.16
C GLU A 137 -16.32 1.14 11.37
N THR A 138 -16.04 -0.11 11.74
CA THR A 138 -17.08 -1.09 12.09
C THR A 138 -17.97 -0.59 13.24
N GLU A 139 -19.24 -0.97 13.22
CA GLU A 139 -20.18 -0.58 14.28
C GLU A 139 -19.73 -1.06 15.66
N LYS A 140 -19.10 -2.25 15.71
CA LYS A 140 -18.50 -2.79 16.94
C LYS A 140 -17.38 -1.89 17.48
N ALA A 141 -16.49 -1.39 16.62
CA ALA A 141 -15.40 -0.50 17.03
C ALA A 141 -15.94 0.87 17.48
N LYS A 142 -16.89 1.45 16.73
CA LYS A 142 -17.59 2.68 17.12
C LYS A 142 -18.28 2.55 18.47
N ASN A 143 -19.02 1.46 18.68
CA ASN A 143 -19.69 1.16 19.94
C ASN A 143 -18.69 1.02 21.10
N SER A 144 -17.56 0.34 20.89
CA SER A 144 -16.50 0.23 21.90
C SER A 144 -15.92 1.60 22.29
N ARG A 145 -15.66 2.49 21.33
CA ARG A 145 -15.17 3.85 21.62
C ARG A 145 -16.19 4.66 22.42
N ARG A 146 -17.47 4.60 22.05
CA ARG A 146 -18.55 5.27 22.79
C ARG A 146 -18.56 4.81 24.25
N ILE A 147 -18.56 3.49 24.47
CA ILE A 147 -18.54 2.94 25.83
C ILE A 147 -17.30 3.39 26.62
N LYS A 148 -16.11 3.38 26.02
CA LYS A 148 -14.90 3.86 26.70
C LYS A 148 -15.00 5.33 27.10
N LYS A 149 -15.53 6.16 26.21
CA LYS A 149 -15.77 7.58 26.51
C LYS A 149 -16.73 7.74 27.68
N GLU A 150 -17.83 7.01 27.69
CA GLU A 150 -18.80 7.03 28.80
C GLU A 150 -18.18 6.62 30.15
N ILE A 151 -17.27 5.64 30.12
CA ILE A 151 -16.52 5.25 31.31
C ILE A 151 -15.62 6.40 31.77
N LEU A 152 -14.84 7.00 30.86
CA LEU A 152 -13.91 8.08 31.20
C LEU A 152 -14.63 9.33 31.72
N ASP A 153 -15.74 9.72 31.08
CA ASP A 153 -16.56 10.85 31.49
C ASP A 153 -17.11 10.62 32.91
N TYR A 154 -17.67 9.44 33.16
CA TYR A 154 -18.20 9.09 34.48
C TYR A 154 -17.12 9.06 35.56
N LEU A 155 -15.96 8.46 35.27
CA LEU A 155 -14.85 8.42 36.23
C LEU A 155 -14.31 9.82 36.50
N SER A 156 -14.18 10.68 35.48
CA SER A 156 -13.71 12.06 35.65
C SER A 156 -14.63 12.87 36.58
N GLU A 157 -15.95 12.67 36.48
CA GLU A 157 -16.93 13.35 37.32
C GLU A 157 -17.00 12.80 38.76
N ASN A 158 -16.61 11.54 38.98
CA ASN A 158 -16.89 10.82 40.22
C ASN A 158 -15.64 10.34 40.98
N ALA A 159 -14.46 10.31 40.36
CA ALA A 159 -13.22 9.81 40.98
C ALA A 159 -12.84 10.55 42.27
N LYS A 160 -13.24 11.82 42.41
CA LYS A 160 -13.02 12.62 43.64
C LYS A 160 -14.03 12.33 44.76
N ARG A 161 -15.16 11.67 44.43
CA ARG A 161 -16.28 11.42 45.36
C ARG A 161 -16.26 10.02 45.94
N TYR A 162 -15.63 9.07 45.26
CA TYR A 162 -15.54 7.67 45.67
C TYR A 162 -14.08 7.28 45.92
N PRO A 163 -13.79 6.43 46.93
CA PRO A 163 -12.43 6.01 47.27
C PRO A 163 -11.93 4.91 46.31
N TRP A 164 -12.09 5.11 45.00
CA TRP A 164 -11.62 4.15 44.00
C TRP A 164 -10.13 4.32 43.75
N THR A 165 -9.41 3.21 43.79
CA THR A 165 -7.95 3.18 43.59
C THR A 165 -7.55 2.55 42.25
N SER A 166 -8.48 1.86 41.60
CA SER A 166 -8.27 1.24 40.30
C SER A 166 -9.58 1.11 39.52
N ILE A 167 -9.45 0.85 38.20
CA ILE A 167 -10.61 0.56 37.34
C ILE A 167 -11.41 -0.65 37.82
N ASP A 168 -10.75 -1.63 38.44
CA ASP A 168 -11.40 -2.85 38.93
C ASP A 168 -12.39 -2.55 40.07
N ASP A 169 -12.08 -1.54 40.89
CA ASP A 169 -12.96 -1.08 41.98
C ASP A 169 -14.25 -0.46 41.43
N CYS A 170 -14.18 0.16 40.25
CA CYS A 170 -15.30 0.88 39.63
C CYS A 170 -16.20 -0.01 38.77
N ILE A 171 -15.79 -1.23 38.42
CA ILE A 171 -16.50 -2.09 37.45
C ILE A 171 -17.99 -2.27 37.78
N PRO A 172 -18.40 -2.57 39.02
CA PRO A 172 -19.83 -2.74 39.34
C PRO A 172 -20.66 -1.48 39.00
N GLU A 173 -20.18 -0.32 39.41
CA GLU A 173 -20.82 0.99 39.21
C GLU A 173 -20.82 1.38 37.73
N LEU A 174 -19.71 1.18 37.03
CA LEU A 174 -19.60 1.42 35.60
C LEU A 174 -20.60 0.56 34.82
N ILE A 175 -20.75 -0.73 35.15
CA ILE A 175 -21.74 -1.60 34.50
C ILE A 175 -23.16 -1.11 34.76
N SER A 176 -23.45 -0.64 35.97
CA SER A 176 -24.78 -0.11 36.31
C SER A 176 -25.08 1.15 35.50
N MET A 177 -24.19 2.14 35.54
CA MET A 177 -24.31 3.39 34.79
C MET A 177 -24.49 3.14 33.29
N LEU A 178 -23.64 2.28 32.74
CA LEU A 178 -23.64 1.98 31.31
C LEU A 178 -24.94 1.29 30.87
N LYS A 179 -25.50 0.39 31.69
CA LYS A 179 -26.80 -0.27 31.41
C LYS A 179 -27.95 0.73 31.41
N GLU A 180 -27.99 1.63 32.39
CA GLU A 180 -29.03 2.65 32.46
C GLU A 180 -28.94 3.61 31.27
N LYS A 181 -27.74 4.08 30.95
CA LYS A 181 -27.54 5.02 29.84
C LYS A 181 -27.83 4.38 28.49
N ALA A 182 -27.46 3.12 28.26
CA ALA A 182 -27.82 2.37 27.05
C ALA A 182 -29.35 2.23 26.89
N LYS A 183 -30.07 1.96 27.99
CA LYS A 183 -31.53 1.85 28.01
C LYS A 183 -32.22 3.18 27.66
N ASN A 184 -31.68 4.29 28.15
CA ASN A 184 -32.30 5.61 28.03
C ASN A 184 -32.00 6.32 26.71
N THR A 185 -30.75 6.25 26.22
CA THR A 185 -30.29 7.03 25.06
C THR A 185 -30.31 6.25 23.76
N ARG A 186 -30.17 4.91 23.82
CA ARG A 186 -29.92 4.02 22.66
C ARG A 186 -28.70 4.43 21.81
N GLU A 187 -27.80 5.27 22.34
CA GLU A 187 -26.61 5.76 21.63
C GLU A 187 -25.52 4.70 21.50
N PHE A 188 -25.57 3.66 22.32
CA PHE A 188 -24.67 2.52 22.27
C PHE A 188 -25.38 1.27 22.80
N THR A 189 -24.86 0.12 22.42
CA THR A 189 -25.42 -1.19 22.77
C THR A 189 -24.50 -1.90 23.74
N ILE A 190 -25.09 -2.49 24.78
CA ILE A 190 -24.36 -3.29 25.76
C ILE A 190 -24.89 -4.70 25.78
N ASN A 191 -23.94 -5.64 25.75
CA ASN A 191 -24.18 -7.01 26.15
C ASN A 191 -23.70 -7.17 27.62
N PRO A 192 -24.64 -7.35 28.59
CA PRO A 192 -24.33 -7.50 30.00
C PRO A 192 -23.34 -8.62 30.33
N ASP A 193 -23.32 -9.68 29.53
CA ASP A 193 -22.49 -10.87 29.78
C ASP A 193 -21.03 -10.64 29.40
N THR A 194 -20.76 -9.66 28.54
CA THR A 194 -19.42 -9.41 27.99
C THR A 194 -18.82 -8.08 28.42
N ILE A 195 -19.63 -7.12 28.88
CA ILE A 195 -19.15 -5.77 29.20
C ILE A 195 -18.08 -5.76 30.29
N ARG A 196 -18.24 -6.60 31.32
CA ARG A 196 -17.22 -6.77 32.37
C ARG A 196 -15.87 -7.22 31.79
N ALA A 197 -15.90 -8.25 30.94
CA ALA A 197 -14.69 -8.78 30.31
C ALA A 197 -14.06 -7.77 29.36
N ASN A 198 -14.89 -6.99 28.64
CA ASN A 198 -14.42 -5.94 27.75
C ASN A 198 -13.72 -4.81 28.51
N ILE A 199 -14.29 -4.31 29.61
CA ILE A 199 -13.66 -3.26 30.44
C ILE A 199 -12.30 -3.74 30.95
N LYS A 200 -12.23 -4.95 31.51
CA LYS A 200 -10.95 -5.54 31.95
C LYS A 200 -9.96 -5.69 30.81
N LYS A 201 -10.41 -6.10 29.62
CA LYS A 201 -9.55 -6.24 28.45
C LYS A 201 -8.99 -4.89 28.02
N TRP A 202 -9.82 -3.85 27.95
CA TRP A 202 -9.38 -2.51 27.53
C TRP A 202 -8.38 -1.89 28.50
N ALA A 203 -8.52 -2.18 29.80
CA ALA A 203 -7.58 -1.69 30.82
C ALA A 203 -6.26 -2.48 30.92
N ARG A 204 -6.10 -3.60 30.20
CA ARG A 204 -4.85 -4.39 30.23
C ARG A 204 -3.77 -3.75 29.35
N SER A 205 -2.60 -3.51 29.92
CA SER A 205 -1.41 -2.95 29.25
C SER A 205 -0.89 -3.72 28.04
N SER A 206 -1.38 -4.94 27.79
CA SER A 206 -0.95 -5.78 26.66
C SER A 206 -1.73 -5.54 25.36
N SER A 207 -2.60 -4.53 25.29
CA SER A 207 -3.39 -4.30 24.09
C SER A 207 -2.57 -3.64 22.98
N LYS A 208 -2.66 -4.17 21.76
CA LYS A 208 -2.04 -3.61 20.55
C LYS A 208 -2.95 -2.59 19.82
N SER A 209 -4.16 -2.37 20.34
CA SER A 209 -5.14 -1.45 19.75
C SER A 209 -4.86 -0.02 20.21
N GLU A 210 -4.69 0.90 19.27
CA GLU A 210 -4.48 2.33 19.57
C GLU A 210 -5.57 2.90 20.49
N SER A 211 -6.84 2.59 20.19
CA SER A 211 -7.97 3.03 21.02
C SER A 211 -7.96 2.43 22.43
N ASP A 212 -7.37 1.25 22.63
CA ASP A 212 -7.21 0.69 23.98
C ASP A 212 -6.09 1.41 24.72
N ARG A 213 -5.00 1.74 24.03
CA ARG A 213 -3.88 2.51 24.59
C ARG A 213 -4.30 3.91 25.04
N GLU A 214 -5.00 4.67 24.19
CA GLU A 214 -5.55 5.98 24.54
C GLU A 214 -6.45 5.93 25.78
N PHE A 215 -7.24 4.85 25.91
CA PHE A 215 -8.09 4.64 27.07
C PHE A 215 -7.27 4.32 28.33
N GLN A 216 -6.19 3.55 28.20
CA GLN A 216 -5.28 3.23 29.30
C GLN A 216 -4.53 4.46 29.81
N GLU A 217 -4.05 5.31 28.90
CA GLU A 217 -3.36 6.56 29.23
C GLU A 217 -4.31 7.48 30.03
N GLN A 218 -5.54 7.68 29.56
CA GLN A 218 -6.53 8.49 30.28
C GLN A 218 -6.95 7.88 31.62
N LEU A 219 -7.06 6.54 31.72
CA LEU A 219 -7.28 5.88 33.00
C LEU A 219 -6.10 6.11 33.96
N ALA A 220 -4.86 6.07 33.46
CA ALA A 220 -3.67 6.31 34.27
C ALA A 220 -3.65 7.74 34.82
N GLU A 221 -4.01 8.74 34.01
CA GLU A 221 -4.14 10.13 34.46
C GLU A 221 -5.19 10.31 35.57
N LEU A 222 -6.29 9.57 35.50
CA LEU A 222 -7.38 9.64 36.49
C LEU A 222 -7.01 9.01 37.84
N PHE A 223 -6.32 7.87 37.83
CA PHE A 223 -6.00 7.13 39.07
C PHE A 223 -4.61 7.42 39.63
N TYR A 224 -3.68 7.87 38.79
CA TYR A 224 -2.29 8.14 39.15
C TYR A 224 -1.83 9.51 38.59
N PRO A 225 -2.48 10.61 39.00
CA PRO A 225 -2.09 11.95 38.56
C PRO A 225 -0.66 12.24 39.04
N ALA A 226 0.16 12.77 38.13
CA ALA A 226 1.54 13.18 38.39
C ALA A 226 1.65 14.35 39.39
#